data_AF-A0A2W7QMF5-F1
#
_entry.id   AF-A0A2W7QMF5-F1
#
_cell.length_a   1.000
_cell.length_b   1.000
_cell.length_c   1.000
_cell.angle_alpha   90.00
_cell.angle_beta   90.00
_cell.angle_gamma   90.00
#
_symmetry.space_group_name_H-M   'P 1'
#
loop_
_entity.id
_entity.type
_entity.pdbx_description
1 polymer ?
#
loop_
_entity_poly.entity_id
_entity_poly.type
_entity_poly.pdbx_seq_one_letter_code
_entity_poly.pdbx_strand_id
1 'polypeptide(L)'
;MSEAVVPLYHQIYVVLRQQIVEGRFGQGPLPGEIDLAKQFHASRVTMRRVFDRLVQEGLVRRHRGLGTFVNPHPVRPATAAGEERGTSLLDNIIDMGQKTSVKVISIDEVHATPDVADSLQIEPGDPVVKIVRVRHYRNRPLSHITVYLPAALGRPITRQALEETPVLRLLEAGGVKLGRASQVLSARLADVVVAPLLDVPVGGALLAVRRVVKDQSGRPVQLLLGQYRPDRYEYRMELSPAGVDSANVWVESETRPGLRD
;
A
#
# COMPACT_ATOMS: atom_id res chain seq x y z
N MET A 1 -22.98 -10.12 -20.12
CA MET A 1 -22.17 -8.96 -19.71
C MET A 1 -23.02 -8.11 -18.78
N SER A 2 -22.73 -8.11 -17.48
CA SER A 2 -23.38 -7.22 -16.51
C SER A 2 -22.30 -6.29 -15.98
N GLU A 3 -22.34 -5.03 -16.41
CA GLU A 3 -21.56 -3.95 -15.81
C GLU A 3 -21.82 -3.92 -14.30
N ALA A 4 -20.78 -4.08 -13.48
CA ALA A 4 -20.90 -3.96 -12.04
C ALA A 4 -21.02 -2.46 -11.71
N VAL A 5 -22.25 -1.94 -11.77
CA VAL A 5 -22.55 -0.54 -11.40
C VAL A 5 -22.24 -0.37 -9.91
N VAL A 6 -21.26 0.49 -9.61
CA VAL A 6 -20.90 0.83 -8.22
C VAL A 6 -22.16 1.30 -7.49
N PRO A 7 -22.47 0.81 -6.27
CA PRO A 7 -23.69 1.21 -5.59
C PRO A 7 -23.78 2.72 -5.39
N LEU A 8 -24.95 3.32 -5.67
CA LEU A 8 -25.16 4.78 -5.65
C LEU A 8 -24.72 5.43 -4.33
N TYR A 9 -24.95 4.78 -3.20
CA TYR A 9 -24.48 5.27 -1.88
C TYR A 9 -22.95 5.47 -1.85
N HIS A 10 -22.19 4.56 -2.48
CA HIS A 10 -20.74 4.63 -2.51
C HIS A 10 -20.26 5.74 -3.44
N GLN A 11 -20.93 5.93 -4.58
CA GLN A 11 -20.63 7.03 -5.50
C GLN A 11 -20.84 8.39 -4.81
N ILE A 12 -22.00 8.57 -4.15
CA ILE A 12 -22.34 9.80 -3.42
C ILE A 12 -21.37 10.04 -2.27
N TYR A 13 -21.05 8.99 -1.49
CA TYR A 13 -20.10 9.09 -0.40
C TYR A 13 -18.73 9.54 -0.90
N VAL A 14 -18.19 8.99 -2.00
CA VAL A 14 -16.90 9.40 -2.56
C VAL A 14 -16.91 10.88 -2.97
N VAL A 15 -17.96 11.33 -3.65
CA VAL A 15 -18.08 12.72 -4.10
C VAL A 15 -18.25 13.70 -2.94
N LEU A 16 -19.12 13.40 -1.98
CA LEU A 16 -19.33 14.25 -0.81
C LEU A 16 -18.11 14.27 0.10
N ARG A 17 -17.38 13.16 0.17
CA ARG A 17 -16.06 13.19 0.76
C ARG A 17 -15.22 14.22 0.00
N GLN A 18 -15.00 14.08 -1.33
CA GLN A 18 -14.11 14.97 -2.15
C GLN A 18 -14.25 16.45 -1.83
N GLN A 19 -15.48 16.86 -1.63
CA GLN A 19 -15.81 18.24 -1.39
C GLN A 19 -15.45 18.69 0.04
N ILE A 20 -15.44 17.79 1.02
CA ILE A 20 -15.08 18.04 2.42
C ILE A 20 -13.55 18.16 2.60
N VAL A 21 -12.70 17.27 2.06
CA VAL A 21 -11.23 17.41 2.25
C VAL A 21 -10.63 18.49 1.36
N GLU A 22 -11.21 18.74 0.19
CA GLU A 22 -10.86 19.93 -0.61
C GLU A 22 -11.36 21.25 0.00
N GLY A 23 -12.06 21.21 1.13
CA GLY A 23 -12.54 22.40 1.84
C GLY A 23 -13.62 23.18 1.09
N ARG A 24 -14.35 22.55 0.16
CA ARG A 24 -15.46 23.19 -0.57
C ARG A 24 -16.64 23.55 0.33
N PHE A 25 -16.77 22.86 1.46
CA PHE A 25 -17.66 23.26 2.54
C PHE A 25 -16.82 24.04 3.56
N GLY A 26 -16.98 25.37 3.58
CA GLY A 26 -16.27 26.24 4.51
C GLY A 26 -16.60 25.94 5.99
N GLN A 27 -16.30 26.86 6.90
CA GLN A 27 -16.47 26.63 8.35
C GLN A 27 -17.94 26.56 8.83
N GLY A 28 -18.92 26.67 7.92
CA GLY A 28 -20.35 26.61 8.21
C GLY A 28 -20.92 25.18 8.23
N PRO A 29 -22.22 25.03 8.53
CA PRO A 29 -22.88 23.73 8.46
C PRO A 29 -22.93 23.22 7.01
N LEU A 30 -22.75 21.91 6.83
CA LEU A 30 -23.02 21.25 5.56
C LEU A 30 -24.51 21.41 5.21
N PRO A 31 -24.85 21.39 3.91
CA PRO A 31 -26.24 21.28 3.48
C PRO A 31 -26.91 20.06 4.13
N GLY A 32 -28.18 20.18 4.48
CA GLY A 32 -28.91 19.13 5.19
C GLY A 32 -29.04 17.85 4.37
N GLU A 33 -29.22 16.70 5.05
CA GLU A 33 -29.35 15.38 4.40
C GLU A 33 -30.48 15.36 3.35
N ILE A 34 -31.53 16.17 3.52
CA ILE A 34 -32.66 16.27 2.59
C ILE A 34 -32.26 17.00 1.30
N ASP A 35 -31.46 18.05 1.40
CA ASP A 35 -31.07 18.88 0.26
C ASP A 35 -30.00 18.18 -0.57
N LEU A 36 -29.04 17.53 0.08
CA LEU A 36 -28.07 16.68 -0.60
C LEU A 36 -28.74 15.46 -1.23
N ALA A 37 -29.74 14.85 -0.59
CA ALA A 37 -30.48 13.75 -1.20
C ALA A 37 -31.16 14.16 -2.51
N LYS A 38 -31.69 15.39 -2.59
CA LYS A 38 -32.25 15.94 -3.83
C LYS A 38 -31.18 16.19 -4.90
N GLN A 39 -30.05 16.79 -4.52
CA GLN A 39 -28.95 17.10 -5.44
C GLN A 39 -28.33 15.84 -6.06
N PHE A 40 -28.19 14.77 -5.27
CA PHE A 40 -27.62 13.50 -5.72
C PHE A 40 -28.67 12.51 -6.24
N HIS A 41 -29.92 12.94 -6.42
CA HIS A 41 -31.05 12.09 -6.84
C HIS A 41 -31.14 10.77 -6.06
N ALA A 42 -30.94 10.85 -4.74
CA ALA A 42 -30.83 9.70 -3.85
C ALA A 42 -31.95 9.68 -2.80
N SER A 43 -32.23 8.50 -2.26
CA SER A 43 -33.17 8.40 -1.14
C SER A 43 -32.58 9.04 0.13
N ARG A 44 -33.44 9.54 1.02
CA ARG A 44 -33.02 10.02 2.34
C ARG A 44 -32.28 8.95 3.14
N VAL A 45 -32.68 7.68 3.00
CA VAL A 45 -32.02 6.54 3.66
C VAL A 45 -30.59 6.36 3.15
N THR A 46 -30.39 6.50 1.84
CA THR A 46 -29.07 6.47 1.20
C THR A 46 -28.19 7.61 1.72
N MET A 47 -28.72 8.83 1.78
CA MET A 47 -27.95 10.00 2.25
C MET A 47 -27.63 9.92 3.75
N ARG A 48 -28.57 9.46 4.57
CA ARG A 48 -28.32 9.21 5.99
C ARG A 48 -27.18 8.21 6.21
N ARG A 49 -27.15 7.13 5.42
CA ARG A 49 -26.06 6.14 5.45
C ARG A 49 -24.70 6.73 5.03
N VAL A 50 -24.70 7.68 4.09
CA VAL A 50 -23.50 8.43 3.72
C VAL A 50 -23.01 9.28 4.89
N PHE A 51 -23.90 10.04 5.54
CA PHE A 51 -23.56 10.86 6.69
C PHE A 51 -23.13 10.06 7.92
N ASP A 52 -23.78 8.93 8.21
CA ASP A 52 -23.38 8.04 9.31
C ASP A 52 -21.94 7.57 9.12
N ARG A 53 -21.55 7.25 7.88
CA ARG A 53 -20.17 6.89 7.55
C ARG A 53 -19.19 8.05 7.69
N LEU A 54 -19.55 9.26 7.24
CA LEU A 54 -18.72 10.46 7.40
C LEU A 54 -18.52 10.82 8.87
N VAL A 55 -19.53 10.60 9.72
CA VAL A 55 -19.45 10.77 11.18
C VAL A 55 -18.56 9.70 11.81
N GLN A 56 -18.72 8.44 11.40
CA GLN A 56 -17.90 7.33 11.88
C GLN A 56 -16.40 7.53 11.57
N GLU A 57 -16.09 8.11 10.41
CA GLU A 57 -14.71 8.44 9.99
C GLU A 57 -14.20 9.75 10.60
N GLY A 58 -15.00 10.42 11.43
CA GLY A 58 -14.61 11.65 12.11
C GLY A 58 -14.46 12.87 11.20
N LEU A 59 -14.95 12.82 9.96
CA LEU A 59 -14.88 13.91 8.99
C LEU A 59 -15.92 15.00 9.27
N VAL A 60 -17.07 14.59 9.80
CA VAL A 60 -18.15 15.51 10.18
C VAL A 60 -18.70 15.17 11.55
N ARG A 61 -19.25 16.16 12.25
CA ARG A 61 -19.96 15.98 13.52
C ARG A 61 -21.37 16.53 13.42
N ARG A 62 -22.34 15.80 14.00
CA ARG A 62 -23.72 16.27 14.11
C ARG A 62 -23.87 17.11 15.37
N HIS A 63 -24.34 18.34 15.20
CA HIS A 63 -24.72 19.20 16.31
C HIS A 63 -26.25 19.28 16.38
N ARG A 64 -26.82 18.76 17.45
CA ARG A 64 -28.27 18.67 17.63
C ARG A 64 -28.88 20.07 17.51
N GLY A 65 -29.85 20.24 16.60
CA GLY A 65 -30.52 21.52 16.32
C GLY A 65 -29.75 22.53 15.46
N LEU A 66 -28.46 22.30 15.19
CA LEU A 66 -27.60 23.24 14.43
C LEU A 66 -27.10 22.68 13.09
N GLY A 67 -27.28 21.37 12.85
CA GLY A 67 -26.89 20.72 11.59
C GLY A 67 -25.59 19.91 11.70
N THR A 68 -25.04 19.50 10.57
CA THR A 68 -23.80 18.73 10.50
C THR A 68 -22.65 19.65 10.11
N PHE A 69 -21.51 19.57 10.79
CA PHE A 69 -20.35 20.44 10.57
C PHE A 69 -19.12 19.60 10.21
N VAL A 70 -18.23 20.14 9.37
CA VAL A 70 -16.91 19.53 9.12
C VAL A 70 -16.09 19.60 10.41
N ASN A 71 -15.38 18.51 10.75
CA ASN A 71 -14.45 18.52 11.86
C ASN A 71 -13.14 19.20 11.44
N PRO A 72 -12.73 20.29 12.09
CA PRO A 72 -11.48 20.97 11.74
C PRO A 72 -10.25 20.13 12.08
N HIS A 73 -10.35 19.24 13.09
CA HIS A 73 -9.33 18.26 13.47
C HIS A 73 -10.08 16.93 13.72
N PRO A 74 -9.95 15.91 12.84
CA PRO A 74 -10.64 14.64 13.04
C PRO A 74 -10.17 14.01 14.36
N VAL A 75 -11.09 13.83 15.31
CA VAL A 75 -10.81 13.24 16.62
C VAL A 75 -10.49 11.76 16.42
N ARG A 76 -9.22 11.36 16.55
CA ARG A 76 -8.84 9.96 16.78
C ARG A 76 -9.46 9.53 18.12
N PRO A 77 -10.02 8.32 18.23
CA PRO A 77 -10.36 7.76 19.53
C PRO A 77 -9.12 7.81 20.42
N ALA A 78 -9.26 8.38 21.60
CA ALA A 78 -8.19 8.47 22.58
C ALA A 78 -7.79 7.06 23.03
N THR A 79 -6.59 6.62 22.64
CA THR A 79 -5.90 5.54 23.36
C THR A 79 -4.84 6.17 24.22
N ALA A 80 -5.01 5.95 25.52
CA ALA A 80 -4.18 6.43 26.60
C ALA A 80 -2.72 6.03 26.41
N ALA A 81 -1.85 6.80 27.07
CA ALA A 81 -0.44 6.50 27.25
C ALA A 81 -0.22 5.02 27.60
N GLY A 82 0.42 4.31 26.68
CA GLY A 82 0.74 2.90 26.77
C GLY A 82 1.44 2.54 25.47
N GLU A 83 2.56 1.85 25.56
CA GLU A 83 3.44 1.44 24.47
C GLU A 83 2.72 0.49 23.50
N GLU A 84 1.79 0.99 22.69
CA GLU A 84 1.18 0.21 21.62
C GLU A 84 2.03 0.38 20.36
N ARG A 85 2.86 -0.63 20.11
CA ARG A 85 3.52 -0.86 18.82
C ARG A 85 2.46 -0.83 17.71
N GLY A 86 2.30 0.31 17.07
CA GLY A 86 1.68 0.36 15.73
C GLY A 86 2.41 -0.66 14.86
N THR A 87 1.67 -1.44 14.07
CA THR A 87 2.24 -2.39 13.11
C THR A 87 3.37 -1.70 12.35
N SER A 88 4.57 -2.30 12.39
CA SER A 88 5.73 -1.71 11.74
C SER A 88 5.41 -1.54 10.26
N LEU A 89 5.98 -0.51 9.62
CA LEU A 89 5.95 -0.35 8.17
C LEU A 89 6.27 -1.65 7.41
N LEU A 90 7.19 -2.43 7.98
CA LEU A 90 7.58 -3.73 7.47
C LEU A 90 6.45 -4.77 7.57
N ASP A 91 5.65 -4.73 8.63
CA ASP A 91 4.47 -5.59 8.80
C ASP A 91 3.39 -5.25 7.76
N ASN A 92 3.13 -3.95 7.52
CA ASN A 92 2.17 -3.52 6.49
C ASN A 92 2.57 -4.01 5.09
N ILE A 93 3.88 -3.97 4.79
CA ILE A 93 4.45 -4.51 3.56
C ILE A 93 4.26 -6.03 3.46
N ILE A 94 4.46 -6.75 4.57
CA ILE A 94 4.28 -8.21 4.64
C ILE A 94 2.82 -8.57 4.43
N ASP A 95 1.90 -7.87 5.11
CA ASP A 95 0.46 -8.08 5.04
C ASP A 95 -0.07 -7.77 3.64
N MET A 96 0.38 -6.67 3.03
CA MET A 96 0.10 -6.39 1.61
C MET A 96 0.58 -7.56 0.72
N GLY A 97 1.77 -8.10 1.01
CA GLY A 97 2.30 -9.26 0.31
C GLY A 97 1.40 -10.50 0.41
N GLN A 98 0.76 -10.73 1.56
CA GLN A 98 -0.17 -11.84 1.78
C GLN A 98 -1.51 -11.66 1.06
N LYS A 99 -1.97 -10.42 0.87
CA LYS A 99 -3.22 -10.08 0.17
C LYS A 99 -3.12 -10.15 -1.36
N THR A 100 -1.96 -10.53 -1.89
CA THR A 100 -1.70 -10.61 -3.34
C THR A 100 -1.40 -12.05 -3.74
N SER A 101 -1.87 -12.45 -4.93
CA SER A 101 -1.44 -13.70 -5.53
C SER A 101 -0.15 -13.49 -6.33
N VAL A 102 0.64 -14.55 -6.48
CA VAL A 102 1.99 -14.48 -7.07
C VAL A 102 2.05 -15.41 -8.27
N LYS A 103 2.61 -14.90 -9.37
CA LYS A 103 3.13 -15.71 -10.48
C LYS A 103 4.65 -15.65 -10.44
N VAL A 104 5.30 -16.79 -10.17
CA VAL A 104 6.77 -16.87 -10.20
C VAL A 104 7.24 -16.98 -11.63
N ILE A 105 8.06 -16.03 -12.08
CA ILE A 105 8.63 -16.02 -13.43
C ILE A 105 9.89 -16.90 -13.44
N SER A 106 10.87 -16.58 -12.59
CA SER A 106 12.11 -17.35 -12.49
C SER A 106 12.67 -17.39 -11.08
N ILE A 107 13.52 -18.39 -10.83
CA ILE A 107 14.34 -18.57 -9.63
C ILE A 107 15.67 -19.09 -10.13
N ASP A 108 16.69 -18.25 -10.07
CA ASP A 108 17.99 -18.52 -10.68
C ASP A 108 19.10 -18.24 -9.66
N GLU A 109 20.07 -19.14 -9.52
CA GLU A 109 21.31 -18.83 -8.83
C GLU A 109 22.25 -18.12 -9.82
N VAL A 110 22.66 -16.90 -9.48
CA VAL A 110 23.48 -16.03 -10.33
C VAL A 110 24.62 -15.43 -9.52
N HIS A 111 25.61 -14.88 -10.21
CA HIS A 111 26.71 -14.16 -9.57
C HIS A 111 26.29 -12.70 -9.31
N ALA A 112 26.58 -12.18 -8.12
CA ALA A 112 26.22 -10.81 -7.77
C ALA A 112 26.95 -9.79 -8.66
N THR A 113 26.19 -8.88 -9.29
CA THR A 113 26.78 -7.71 -9.93
C THR A 113 27.33 -6.74 -8.86
N PRO A 114 28.20 -5.77 -9.20
CA PRO A 114 28.71 -4.82 -8.22
C PRO A 114 27.61 -4.08 -7.43
N ASP A 115 26.51 -3.69 -8.09
CA ASP A 115 25.37 -3.03 -7.42
C ASP A 115 24.62 -3.97 -6.45
N VAL A 116 24.45 -5.24 -6.82
CA VAL A 116 23.80 -6.24 -5.95
C VAL A 116 24.71 -6.56 -4.76
N ALA A 117 26.01 -6.73 -5.02
CA ALA A 117 27.02 -7.03 -4.03
C ALA A 117 27.14 -5.93 -2.97
N ASP A 118 27.23 -4.66 -3.40
CA ASP A 118 27.26 -3.49 -2.52
C ASP A 118 26.02 -3.45 -1.59
N SER A 119 24.83 -3.63 -2.16
CA SER A 119 23.59 -3.59 -1.37
C SER A 119 23.39 -4.77 -0.44
N LEU A 120 23.93 -5.94 -0.80
CA LEU A 120 23.93 -7.11 0.07
C LEU A 120 25.15 -7.19 1.01
N GLN A 121 26.11 -6.26 0.87
CA GLN A 121 27.37 -6.25 1.62
C GLN A 121 28.13 -7.59 1.51
N ILE A 122 28.24 -8.08 0.28
CA ILE A 122 28.98 -9.28 -0.12
C ILE A 122 29.98 -8.91 -1.22
N GLU A 123 30.84 -9.84 -1.63
CA GLU A 123 31.80 -9.57 -2.70
C GLU A 123 31.14 -9.63 -4.09
N PRO A 124 31.55 -8.78 -5.05
CA PRO A 124 31.16 -8.94 -6.44
C PRO A 124 31.51 -10.33 -6.96
N GLY A 125 30.56 -11.00 -7.60
CA GLY A 125 30.71 -12.39 -8.02
C GLY A 125 30.21 -13.42 -7.01
N ASP A 126 29.96 -13.06 -5.75
CA ASP A 126 29.40 -14.02 -4.79
C ASP A 126 28.05 -14.57 -5.27
N PRO A 127 27.75 -15.85 -5.00
CA PRO A 127 26.51 -16.46 -5.46
C PRO A 127 25.31 -15.87 -4.71
N VAL A 128 24.28 -15.51 -5.46
CA VAL A 128 22.99 -15.01 -4.97
C VAL A 128 21.84 -15.71 -5.68
N VAL A 129 20.72 -15.88 -4.99
CA VAL A 129 19.49 -16.36 -5.62
C VAL A 129 18.65 -15.17 -6.06
N LYS A 130 18.39 -15.08 -7.35
CA LYS A 130 17.52 -14.10 -8.00
C LYS A 130 16.14 -14.69 -8.22
N ILE A 131 15.13 -14.02 -7.68
CA ILE A 131 13.72 -14.43 -7.78
C ILE A 131 12.95 -13.32 -8.51
N VAL A 132 12.32 -13.66 -9.64
CA VAL A 132 11.51 -12.72 -10.43
C VAL A 132 10.04 -13.13 -10.37
N ARG A 133 9.15 -12.20 -10.01
CA ARG A 133 7.73 -12.48 -9.78
C ARG A 133 6.83 -11.35 -10.27
N VAL A 134 5.61 -11.71 -10.66
CA VAL A 134 4.52 -10.75 -10.85
C VAL A 134 3.49 -10.97 -9.75
N ARG A 135 3.21 -9.94 -8.97
CA ARG A 135 2.12 -9.94 -7.99
C ARG A 135 0.84 -9.47 -8.64
N HIS A 136 -0.27 -10.11 -8.28
CA HIS A 136 -1.60 -9.74 -8.71
C HIS A 136 -2.44 -9.40 -7.50
N TYR A 137 -3.31 -8.41 -7.68
CA TYR A 137 -4.35 -8.08 -6.72
C TYR A 137 -5.69 -8.11 -7.45
N ARG A 138 -6.63 -8.92 -6.94
CA ARG A 138 -7.91 -9.20 -7.60
C ARG A 138 -7.74 -9.60 -9.07
N ASN A 139 -6.85 -10.57 -9.32
CA ASN A 139 -6.55 -11.14 -10.64
C ASN A 139 -6.01 -10.18 -11.70
N ARG A 140 -5.61 -8.96 -11.31
CA ARG A 140 -4.95 -8.01 -12.21
C ARG A 140 -3.51 -7.77 -11.75
N PRO A 141 -2.54 -7.55 -12.64
CA PRO A 141 -1.14 -7.35 -12.27
C PRO A 141 -0.96 -6.06 -11.47
N LEU A 142 -0.24 -6.15 -10.36
CA LEU A 142 0.03 -5.06 -9.43
C LEU A 142 1.49 -4.61 -9.53
N SER A 143 2.41 -5.56 -9.52
CA SER A 143 3.84 -5.26 -9.51
C SER A 143 4.71 -6.37 -10.06
N HIS A 144 5.83 -5.96 -10.64
CA HIS A 144 6.92 -6.83 -11.07
C HIS A 144 8.05 -6.65 -10.08
N ILE A 145 8.44 -7.74 -9.41
CA ILE A 145 9.39 -7.72 -8.31
C ILE A 145 10.54 -8.67 -8.62
N THR A 146 11.75 -8.13 -8.61
CA THR A 146 12.99 -8.90 -8.54
C THR A 146 13.52 -8.85 -7.11
N VAL A 147 13.87 -10.00 -6.56
CA VAL A 147 14.50 -10.14 -5.25
C VAL A 147 15.84 -10.83 -5.42
N TYR A 148 16.87 -10.32 -4.75
CA TYR A 148 18.16 -10.98 -4.58
C TYR A 148 18.36 -11.35 -3.11
N LEU A 149 18.77 -12.59 -2.88
CA LEU A 149 19.09 -13.14 -1.56
C LEU A 149 20.52 -13.70 -1.60
N PRO A 150 21.32 -13.57 -0.53
CA PRO A 150 22.54 -14.36 -0.37
C PRO A 150 22.24 -15.85 -0.59
N ALA A 151 23.09 -16.59 -1.33
CA ALA A 151 22.78 -17.96 -1.74
C ALA A 151 22.39 -18.89 -0.57
N ALA A 152 23.05 -18.75 0.57
CA ALA A 152 22.75 -19.53 1.78
C ALA A 152 21.30 -19.36 2.26
N LEU A 153 20.70 -18.18 2.07
CA LEU A 153 19.31 -17.88 2.44
C LEU A 153 18.32 -18.21 1.33
N GLY A 154 18.75 -18.13 0.07
CA GLY A 154 17.89 -18.34 -1.09
C GLY A 154 17.71 -19.80 -1.50
N ARG A 155 18.74 -20.65 -1.38
CA ARG A 155 18.71 -22.05 -1.82
C ARG A 155 17.60 -22.90 -1.20
N PRO A 156 17.23 -22.72 0.09
CA PRO A 156 16.11 -23.48 0.67
C PRO A 156 14.73 -23.08 0.15
N ILE A 157 14.60 -21.95 -0.56
CA ILE A 157 13.31 -21.41 -0.99
C ILE A 157 12.84 -22.07 -2.28
N THR A 158 11.69 -22.74 -2.23
CA THR A 158 11.09 -23.40 -3.39
C THR A 158 10.12 -22.48 -4.13
N ARG A 159 9.85 -22.82 -5.41
CA ARG A 159 8.82 -22.15 -6.22
C ARG A 159 7.44 -22.18 -5.57
N GLN A 160 7.04 -23.33 -5.06
CA GLN A 160 5.75 -23.50 -4.39
C GLN A 160 5.64 -22.57 -3.16
N ALA A 161 6.67 -22.53 -2.32
CA ALA A 161 6.68 -21.66 -1.14
C ALA A 161 6.55 -20.17 -1.51
N LEU A 162 7.12 -19.74 -2.63
CA LEU A 162 7.05 -18.36 -3.12
C LEU A 162 5.67 -17.94 -3.64
N GLU A 163 4.85 -18.90 -4.06
CA GLU A 163 3.49 -18.66 -4.54
C GLU A 163 2.51 -18.46 -3.38
N GLU A 164 2.77 -19.13 -2.25
CA GLU A 164 1.90 -19.12 -1.07
C GLU A 164 2.34 -18.09 -0.03
N THR A 165 3.66 -17.84 0.10
CA THR A 165 4.23 -17.13 1.24
C THR A 165 5.14 -15.98 0.81
N PRO A 166 5.04 -14.77 1.42
CA PRO A 166 5.99 -13.69 1.18
C PRO A 166 7.43 -14.08 1.56
N VAL A 167 8.42 -13.65 0.77
CA VAL A 167 9.84 -14.00 1.00
C VAL A 167 10.32 -13.65 2.41
N LEU A 168 9.87 -12.53 2.97
CA LEU A 168 10.28 -12.14 4.33
C LEU A 168 9.81 -13.15 5.39
N ARG A 169 8.60 -13.71 5.24
CA ARG A 169 8.11 -14.79 6.11
C ARG A 169 8.87 -16.10 5.90
N LEU A 170 9.27 -16.41 4.66
CA LEU A 170 10.13 -17.56 4.36
C LEU A 170 11.51 -17.44 5.01
N LEU A 171 12.09 -16.23 5.01
CA LEU A 171 13.35 -15.97 5.69
C LEU A 171 13.21 -16.14 7.21
N GLU A 172 12.12 -15.64 7.80
CA GLU A 172 11.83 -15.85 9.24
C GLU A 172 11.68 -17.33 9.58
N ALA A 173 10.95 -18.09 8.77
CA ALA A 173 10.81 -19.54 8.92
C ALA A 173 12.17 -20.27 8.79
N GLY A 174 13.09 -19.72 7.99
CA GLY A 174 14.47 -20.17 7.88
C GLY A 174 15.40 -19.70 9.01
N GLY A 175 14.87 -19.07 10.06
CA GLY A 175 15.61 -18.64 11.24
C GLY A 175 16.18 -17.22 11.18
N VAL A 176 15.89 -16.45 10.12
CA VAL A 176 16.30 -15.05 10.02
C VAL A 176 15.46 -14.18 10.94
N LYS A 177 16.08 -13.49 11.89
CA LYS A 177 15.41 -12.47 12.71
C LYS A 177 15.43 -11.13 11.98
N LEU A 178 14.31 -10.72 11.41
CA LEU A 178 14.21 -9.45 10.70
C LEU A 178 14.51 -8.27 11.65
N GLY A 179 15.31 -7.33 11.17
CA GLY A 179 15.66 -6.10 11.88
C GLY A 179 15.04 -4.89 11.19
N ARG A 180 15.86 -4.16 10.42
CA ARG A 180 15.46 -2.91 9.77
C ARG A 180 15.39 -3.04 8.25
N ALA A 181 14.60 -2.18 7.62
CA ALA A 181 14.61 -2.02 6.18
C ALA A 181 14.91 -0.56 5.81
N SER A 182 15.69 -0.36 4.75
CA SER A 182 15.81 0.93 4.07
C SER A 182 15.16 0.83 2.69
N GLN A 183 14.48 1.89 2.27
CA GLN A 183 13.80 1.91 1.00
C GLN A 183 13.98 3.26 0.29
N VAL A 184 14.19 3.20 -1.02
CA VAL A 184 14.21 4.33 -1.93
C VAL A 184 13.04 4.18 -2.91
N LEU A 185 12.29 5.27 -3.08
CA LEU A 185 11.19 5.38 -4.03
C LEU A 185 11.60 6.32 -5.17
N SER A 186 11.32 5.94 -6.40
CA SER A 186 11.54 6.77 -7.58
C SER A 186 10.53 6.43 -8.68
N ALA A 187 10.68 7.03 -9.86
CA ALA A 187 9.90 6.70 -11.04
C ALA A 187 10.78 6.01 -12.09
N ARG A 188 10.21 5.08 -12.84
CA ARG A 188 10.85 4.43 -14.00
C ARG A 188 9.83 4.21 -15.10
N LEU A 189 10.28 4.18 -16.36
CA LEU A 189 9.45 3.80 -17.50
C LEU A 189 9.42 2.27 -17.66
N ALA A 190 8.25 1.73 -17.96
CA ALA A 190 8.09 0.32 -18.29
C ALA A 190 8.88 -0.02 -19.57
N ASP A 191 9.81 -0.97 -19.47
CA ASP A 191 10.53 -1.49 -20.63
C ASP A 191 9.73 -2.59 -21.35
N VAL A 192 10.26 -3.08 -22.46
CA VAL A 192 9.63 -4.14 -23.28
C VAL A 192 9.43 -5.47 -22.56
N VAL A 193 10.14 -5.70 -21.43
CA VAL A 193 10.00 -6.92 -20.62
C VAL A 193 8.91 -6.75 -19.57
N VAL A 194 8.91 -5.62 -18.86
CA VAL A 194 7.99 -5.37 -17.74
C VAL A 194 6.61 -4.94 -18.20
N ALA A 195 6.51 -4.15 -19.27
CA ALA A 195 5.24 -3.64 -19.81
C ALA A 195 4.18 -4.73 -20.03
N PRO A 196 4.45 -5.82 -20.79
CA PRO A 196 3.46 -6.87 -21.01
C PRO A 196 3.11 -7.65 -19.73
N LEU A 197 4.06 -7.80 -18.80
CA LEU A 197 3.81 -8.48 -17.51
C LEU A 197 2.89 -7.68 -16.59
N LEU A 198 2.88 -6.35 -16.73
CA LEU A 198 2.07 -5.45 -15.93
C LEU A 198 0.82 -4.94 -16.63
N ASP A 199 0.56 -5.35 -17.87
CA ASP A 199 -0.58 -4.86 -18.66
C ASP A 199 -0.59 -3.32 -18.72
N VAL A 200 0.57 -2.76 -19.09
CA VAL A 200 0.78 -1.32 -19.32
C VAL A 200 1.50 -1.12 -20.66
N PRO A 201 1.37 0.06 -21.30
CA PRO A 201 2.17 0.37 -22.48
C PRO A 201 3.67 0.41 -22.17
N VAL A 202 4.50 0.07 -23.17
CA VAL A 202 5.94 0.38 -23.13
C VAL A 202 6.09 1.89 -22.97
N GLY A 203 6.99 2.33 -22.08
CA GLY A 203 7.12 3.74 -21.71
C GLY A 203 6.12 4.21 -20.65
N GLY A 204 5.19 3.37 -20.20
CA GLY A 204 4.27 3.71 -19.11
C GLY A 204 5.02 3.99 -17.79
N ALA A 205 4.55 4.98 -17.03
CA ALA A 205 5.16 5.33 -15.75
C ALA A 205 4.91 4.23 -14.70
N LEU A 206 5.97 3.84 -13.99
CA LEU A 206 5.94 2.88 -12.89
C LEU A 206 6.58 3.52 -11.66
N LEU A 207 6.00 3.22 -10.49
CA LEU A 207 6.65 3.52 -9.22
C LEU A 207 7.74 2.47 -8.98
N ALA A 208 8.99 2.91 -8.91
CA ALA A 208 10.14 2.07 -8.65
C ALA A 208 10.49 2.07 -7.15
N VAL A 209 10.68 0.88 -6.60
CA VAL A 209 11.00 0.65 -5.20
C VAL A 209 12.29 -0.15 -5.13
N ARG A 210 13.32 0.43 -4.52
CA ARG A 210 14.53 -0.31 -4.11
C ARG A 210 14.52 -0.45 -2.61
N ARG A 211 14.54 -1.67 -2.08
CA ARG A 211 14.53 -1.94 -0.63
C ARG A 211 15.62 -2.90 -0.25
N VAL A 212 16.36 -2.58 0.81
CA VAL A 212 17.29 -3.51 1.48
C VAL A 212 16.73 -3.83 2.85
N VAL A 213 16.58 -5.11 3.17
CA VAL A 213 16.20 -5.60 4.49
C VAL A 213 17.42 -6.21 5.17
N LYS A 214 17.63 -5.84 6.43
CA LYS A 214 18.72 -6.32 7.27
C LYS A 214 18.17 -7.12 8.46
N ASP A 215 18.91 -8.13 8.90
CA ASP A 215 18.61 -8.85 10.13
C ASP A 215 18.90 -8.00 11.39
N GLN A 216 18.59 -8.51 12.57
CA GLN A 216 18.87 -7.84 13.85
C GLN A 216 20.37 -7.63 14.12
N SER A 217 21.23 -8.41 13.47
CA SER A 217 22.69 -8.24 13.53
C SER A 217 23.20 -7.20 12.51
N GLY A 218 22.31 -6.60 11.72
CA GLY A 218 22.64 -5.57 10.74
C GLY A 218 23.12 -6.11 9.39
N ARG A 219 23.09 -7.43 9.16
CA ARG A 219 23.49 -8.05 7.88
C ARG A 219 22.36 -7.95 6.86
N PRO A 220 22.61 -7.52 5.61
CA PRO A 220 21.61 -7.55 4.56
C PRO A 220 21.17 -8.98 4.24
N VAL A 221 19.86 -9.22 4.25
CA VAL A 221 19.27 -10.52 3.94
C VAL A 221 18.45 -10.50 2.65
N GLN A 222 18.10 -9.31 2.17
CA GLN A 222 17.31 -9.14 0.95
C GLN A 222 17.57 -7.79 0.30
N LEU A 223 17.78 -7.82 -1.03
CA LEU A 223 17.60 -6.67 -1.91
C LEU A 223 16.34 -6.90 -2.76
N LEU A 224 15.42 -5.94 -2.77
CA LEU A 224 14.21 -5.96 -3.57
C LEU A 224 14.23 -4.79 -4.55
N LEU A 225 13.96 -5.09 -5.82
CA LEU A 225 13.71 -4.13 -6.90
C LEU A 225 12.28 -4.35 -7.40
N GLY A 226 11.37 -3.47 -7.00
CA GLY A 226 9.96 -3.53 -7.35
C GLY A 226 9.59 -2.44 -8.35
N GLN A 227 8.74 -2.78 -9.30
CA GLN A 227 8.11 -1.84 -10.22
C GLN A 227 6.60 -2.03 -10.09
N TYR A 228 5.91 -0.97 -9.64
CA TYR A 228 4.49 -1.00 -9.29
C TYR A 228 3.69 -0.13 -10.24
N ARG A 229 2.48 -0.60 -10.54
CA ARG A 229 1.47 0.17 -11.26
C ARG A 229 0.97 1.32 -10.39
N PRO A 230 1.21 2.59 -10.77
CA PRO A 230 0.84 3.74 -9.94
C PRO A 230 -0.68 3.95 -9.85
N ASP A 231 -1.46 3.41 -10.80
CA ASP A 231 -2.92 3.39 -10.77
C ASP A 231 -3.49 2.41 -9.73
N ARG A 232 -2.66 1.53 -9.15
CA ARG A 232 -3.10 0.43 -8.27
C ARG A 232 -2.34 0.33 -6.95
N TYR A 233 -1.23 1.06 -6.84
CA TYR A 233 -0.36 1.09 -5.68
C TYR A 233 -0.04 2.54 -5.32
N GLU A 234 -0.25 2.91 -4.06
CA GLU A 234 0.07 4.22 -3.53
C GLU A 234 0.97 4.07 -2.29
N TYR A 235 2.03 4.89 -2.21
CA TYR A 235 2.84 5.01 -1.01
C TYR A 235 2.39 6.25 -0.23
N ARG A 236 1.93 6.07 1.01
CA ARG A 236 1.45 7.17 1.85
C ARG A 236 2.37 7.35 3.04
N MET A 237 2.73 8.59 3.32
CA MET A 237 3.53 8.95 4.48
C MET A 237 2.93 10.20 5.12
N GLU A 238 2.69 10.12 6.43
CA GLU A 238 2.31 11.24 7.27
C GLU A 238 3.57 11.71 8.01
N LEU A 239 3.93 12.96 7.78
CA LEU A 239 5.10 13.60 8.38
C LEU A 239 4.63 14.59 9.44
N SER A 240 5.27 14.59 10.61
CA SER A 240 4.99 15.59 11.64
C SER A 240 6.29 16.25 12.15
N PRO A 241 6.29 17.56 12.42
CA PRO A 241 7.47 18.25 12.95
C PRO A 241 7.99 17.70 14.29
N ALA A 242 7.20 16.88 15.00
CA ALA A 242 7.45 16.40 16.36
C ALA A 242 7.88 14.92 16.45
N GLY A 243 8.28 14.29 15.34
CA GLY A 243 8.92 12.97 15.36
C GLY A 243 7.97 11.77 15.46
N VAL A 244 6.67 11.97 15.24
CA VAL A 244 5.73 10.86 15.03
C VAL A 244 5.49 10.76 13.52
N ASP A 245 6.49 10.26 12.80
CA ASP A 245 6.36 9.96 11.38
C ASP A 245 5.74 8.57 11.22
N SER A 246 4.76 8.44 10.34
CA SER A 246 4.20 7.14 9.98
C SER A 246 4.14 7.02 8.46
N ALA A 247 4.42 5.84 7.93
CA ALA A 247 4.12 5.56 6.53
C ALA A 247 3.35 4.25 6.41
N ASN A 248 2.59 4.13 5.34
CA ASN A 248 1.75 2.99 5.02
C ASN A 248 1.75 2.77 3.51
N VAL A 249 1.62 1.51 3.12
CA VAL A 249 1.53 1.11 1.71
C VAL A 249 0.10 0.72 1.39
N TRP A 250 -0.46 1.28 0.32
CA TRP A 250 -1.84 1.06 -0.09
C TRP A 250 -1.91 0.30 -1.41
N VAL A 251 -2.73 -0.74 -1.44
CA VAL A 251 -3.11 -1.46 -2.67
C VAL A 251 -4.61 -1.31 -2.85
N GLU A 252 -5.00 -1.00 -4.09
CA GLU A 252 -6.36 -0.77 -4.56
C GLU A 252 -7.46 -1.43 -3.68
N SER A 253 -8.28 -0.61 -3.01
CA SER A 253 -9.49 -0.94 -2.21
C SER A 253 -9.39 -1.25 -0.71
N GLU A 254 -8.24 -1.15 -0.06
CA GLU A 254 -8.30 -0.87 1.39
C GLU A 254 -8.90 0.53 1.59
N THR A 255 -9.76 0.69 2.60
CA THR A 255 -10.49 1.93 2.81
C THR A 255 -9.48 3.05 3.07
N ARG A 256 -9.17 3.91 2.07
CA ARG A 256 -8.20 5.00 2.23
C ARG A 256 -8.42 5.75 3.58
N PRO A 257 -7.48 5.70 4.56
CA PRO A 257 -7.54 6.45 5.81
C PRO A 257 -6.79 7.75 5.60
N GLY A 258 -7.42 8.88 5.91
CA GLY A 258 -6.76 10.19 5.86
C GLY A 258 -6.74 10.88 4.48
N LEU A 259 -6.75 10.12 3.38
CA LEU A 259 -7.06 10.68 2.05
C LEU A 259 -8.16 9.87 1.43
N ARG A 260 -9.38 10.28 1.63
CA ARG A 260 -10.22 10.53 0.48
C ARG A 260 -10.52 12.00 0.66
N ASP A 261 -10.35 12.70 -0.43
CA ASP A 261 -11.52 13.33 -1.00
C ASP A 261 -12.30 14.06 0.09
#